data_AF-A0A7S3RLR9-F1
#
_entry.id   AF-A0A7S3RLR9-F1
#
_cell.length_a   1.000
_cell.length_b   1.000
_cell.length_c   1.000
_cell.angle_alpha   90.00
_cell.angle_beta   90.00
_cell.angle_gamma   90.00
#
_symmetry.space_group_name_H-M   'P 1'
#
loop_
_entity.id
_entity.type
_entity.pdbx_description
1 polymer ?
#
loop_
_entity_poly.entity_id
_entity_poly.type
_entity_poly.pdbx_seq_one_letter_code
_entity_poly.pdbx_strand_id
1 'polypeptide(L)'
;SRLFTAGSHSDSETNSKERELSHETCISKHDDELPDLMERIAALGLTREYAAWSDDYKKWRKGGTKGARGEVTADSLQDKTTSPFLARYGEWEFRRTISFWVAVMFLEGSLLFTMTSFDANSKAALGNNFHPLTSWSVTPGGLCFIAGTYLMCIETVNLNKKQMTWWPFASKGSLKRRKALGITWWPYVASLNYFIGALVYFVPIVSSLFLEAFETPEILNVILVTVPYIIAGALFTIGGICECIDNRTFNSWPSTSAWWAALFNLVGGLFFFAAGMALVWDGWWCNTLFGIGSAVYSAGGVIMIIMWKDEQFGLTFLAALNHLKESGMECSRPAEKERRFSIRSLVFLLLSVVSAAASVLNFSMTLEQMIKEPRVFTCTRLYNQLLPFFILHLALVLQSAVIRMPKATPFHQLMIALRVMILTVATNTLVSLIRGMSGHGYDQIGARDILCCRSTSFFFAGRIANTLMQKRQRLSSVLRWPCHYRDMSSHGGTQCCPPCFLSTLCPVRAR
;
A
#
# COMPACT_ATOMS: atom_id res chain seq x y z
N SER A 1 2.18 -37.82 55.35
CA SER A 1 3.43 -38.53 55.00
C SER A 1 4.35 -37.58 54.23
N ARG A 2 5.51 -37.19 54.80
CA ARG A 2 6.53 -36.25 54.25
C ARG A 2 6.01 -34.80 54.10
N LEU A 3 6.50 -33.73 54.77
CA LEU A 3 7.85 -33.30 55.25
C LEU A 3 8.88 -33.24 54.11
N PHE A 4 9.77 -32.26 53.94
CA PHE A 4 10.09 -31.01 54.67
C PHE A 4 10.10 -29.83 53.63
N THR A 5 10.59 -28.59 53.80
CA THR A 5 11.46 -27.92 54.80
C THR A 5 11.16 -26.40 54.85
N ALA A 6 11.72 -25.68 55.81
CA ALA A 6 11.97 -24.22 55.76
C ALA A 6 13.45 -23.93 56.09
N GLY A 7 13.96 -22.77 55.67
CA GLY A 7 15.26 -22.20 56.07
C GLY A 7 15.48 -20.88 55.30
N SER A 8 15.74 -19.70 55.88
CA SER A 8 16.56 -19.24 57.03
C SER A 8 17.91 -18.66 56.58
N HIS A 9 18.03 -17.33 56.71
CA HIS A 9 19.24 -16.49 56.82
C HIS A 9 20.51 -16.80 56.00
N SER A 10 20.94 -15.80 55.21
CA SER A 10 22.26 -15.16 55.43
C SER A 10 22.45 -13.85 54.64
N ASP A 11 22.59 -12.77 55.40
CA ASP A 11 23.47 -11.61 55.27
C ASP A 11 24.20 -11.32 53.95
N SER A 12 24.09 -10.06 53.48
CA SER A 12 25.23 -9.29 52.92
C SER A 12 24.87 -7.81 52.71
N GLU A 13 24.59 -7.10 53.81
CA GLU A 13 24.89 -5.66 53.83
C GLU A 13 26.42 -5.49 53.83
N THR A 14 27.02 -5.10 52.71
CA THR A 14 28.23 -4.25 52.62
C THR A 14 28.73 -4.18 51.17
N ASN A 15 28.50 -3.04 50.50
CA ASN A 15 29.46 -2.34 49.60
C ASN A 15 28.75 -1.32 48.70
N SER A 16 28.49 -0.14 49.27
CA SER A 16 27.96 1.04 48.57
C SER A 16 28.87 2.26 48.69
N LYS A 17 30.17 2.06 48.96
CA LYS A 17 31.14 3.13 49.28
C LYS A 17 32.47 3.12 48.49
N GLU A 18 32.55 2.39 47.39
CA GLU A 18 33.82 2.23 46.63
C GLU A 18 33.66 2.44 45.11
N ARG A 19 32.89 3.46 44.71
CA ARG A 19 32.79 3.93 43.30
C ARG A 19 32.80 5.46 43.15
N GLU A 20 33.54 6.14 44.02
CA GLU A 20 33.91 7.55 43.85
C GLU A 20 35.41 7.74 44.12
N LEU A 21 36.26 7.17 43.25
CA LEU A 21 37.62 7.67 42.99
C LEU A 21 38.14 7.08 41.66
N SER A 22 39.13 7.76 41.07
CA SER A 22 39.85 7.37 39.84
C SER A 22 39.00 7.07 38.59
N HIS A 23 38.54 8.12 37.91
CA HIS A 23 38.56 8.14 36.44
C HIS A 23 38.77 9.53 35.80
N GLU A 24 39.49 10.44 36.48
CA GLU A 24 40.21 11.52 35.79
C GLU A 24 41.48 10.94 35.13
N THR A 25 41.28 10.08 34.13
CA THR A 25 42.36 9.72 33.22
C THR A 25 42.48 10.84 32.21
N CYS A 26 43.54 11.65 32.33
CA CYS A 26 43.88 12.63 31.32
C CYS A 26 43.90 11.95 29.94
N ILE A 27 43.07 12.42 29.02
CA ILE A 27 43.17 12.06 27.60
C ILE A 27 44.43 12.77 27.08
N SER A 28 45.58 12.15 27.34
CA SER A 28 46.78 12.43 26.57
C SER A 28 46.43 12.20 25.10
N LYS A 29 46.87 13.12 24.25
CA LYS A 29 46.98 12.84 22.81
C LYS A 29 48.06 11.77 22.66
N HIS A 30 47.66 10.50 22.78
CA HIS A 30 48.38 9.45 22.08
C HIS A 30 48.22 9.75 20.59
N ASP A 31 49.33 9.76 19.85
CA ASP A 31 49.25 9.80 18.40
C ASP A 31 48.44 8.58 17.95
N ASP A 32 47.34 8.82 17.22
CA ASP A 32 46.35 7.83 16.82
C ASP A 32 46.89 6.89 15.72
N GLU A 33 47.98 6.17 16.00
CA GLU A 33 48.38 5.01 15.22
C GLU A 33 47.29 3.94 15.38
N LEU A 34 46.66 3.62 14.25
CA LEU A 34 45.63 2.59 14.19
C LEU A 34 46.21 1.26 14.72
N PRO A 35 45.55 0.60 15.69
CA PRO A 35 46.09 -0.59 16.33
C PRO A 35 46.32 -1.70 15.32
N ASP A 36 47.47 -2.37 15.40
CA ASP A 36 47.77 -3.48 14.50
C ASP A 36 46.79 -4.64 14.71
N LEU A 37 46.13 -5.03 13.62
CA LEU A 37 45.15 -6.11 13.59
C LEU A 37 45.76 -7.43 13.08
N MET A 38 47.03 -7.47 12.72
CA MET A 38 47.69 -8.65 12.13
C MET A 38 47.62 -9.88 13.03
N GLU A 39 47.83 -9.74 14.35
CA GLU A 39 47.69 -10.86 15.29
C GLU A 39 46.25 -11.43 15.30
N ARG A 40 45.25 -10.55 15.24
CA ARG A 40 43.84 -10.94 15.23
C ARG A 40 43.42 -11.59 13.90
N ILE A 41 44.01 -11.14 12.79
CA ILE A 41 43.84 -11.75 11.46
C ILE A 41 44.49 -13.15 11.43
N ALA A 42 45.68 -13.29 12.01
CA ALA A 42 46.38 -14.57 12.12
C ALA A 42 45.63 -15.55 13.03
N ALA A 43 45.11 -15.11 14.17
CA ALA A 43 44.31 -15.92 15.09
C ALA A 43 42.99 -16.43 14.47
N LEU A 44 42.46 -15.73 13.47
CA LEU A 44 41.29 -16.16 12.68
C LEU A 44 41.65 -17.04 11.46
N GLY A 45 42.93 -17.30 11.21
CA GLY A 45 43.40 -18.04 10.03
C GLY A 45 43.33 -17.28 8.71
N LEU A 46 42.97 -15.99 8.74
CA LEU A 46 42.69 -15.16 7.56
C LEU A 46 43.94 -14.52 6.94
N THR A 47 45.14 -14.86 7.43
CA THR A 47 46.42 -14.27 7.02
C THR A 47 46.67 -14.38 5.52
N ARG A 48 46.21 -15.48 4.89
CA ARG A 48 46.36 -15.71 3.44
C ARG A 48 45.41 -14.85 2.61
N GLU A 49 44.14 -14.68 3.01
CA GLU A 49 43.23 -13.79 2.29
C GLU A 49 43.59 -12.32 2.49
N TYR A 50 44.07 -11.93 3.68
CA TYR A 50 44.53 -10.57 3.94
C TYR A 50 45.78 -10.23 3.12
N ALA A 51 46.77 -11.13 3.03
CA ALA A 51 47.94 -10.94 2.18
C ALA A 51 47.54 -10.75 0.70
N ALA A 52 46.67 -11.62 0.18
CA ALA A 52 46.18 -11.51 -1.19
C ALA A 52 45.43 -10.18 -1.44
N TRP A 53 44.55 -9.76 -0.52
CA TRP A 53 43.86 -8.48 -0.59
C TRP A 53 44.83 -7.28 -0.53
N SER A 54 45.83 -7.33 0.35
CA SER A 54 46.84 -6.27 0.51
C SER A 54 47.67 -6.09 -0.77
N ASP A 55 48.07 -7.18 -1.42
CA ASP A 55 48.82 -7.14 -2.67
C ASP A 55 47.98 -6.63 -3.84
N ASP A 56 46.71 -7.02 -3.91
CA ASP A 56 45.78 -6.49 -4.92
C ASP A 56 45.48 -4.99 -4.69
N TYR A 57 45.33 -4.56 -3.44
CA TYR A 57 45.20 -3.14 -3.09
C TYR A 57 46.47 -2.32 -3.44
N LYS A 58 47.66 -2.88 -3.23
CA LYS A 58 48.94 -2.27 -3.66
C LYS A 58 49.06 -2.18 -5.19
N LYS A 59 48.58 -3.17 -5.94
CA LYS A 59 48.52 -3.11 -7.42
C LYS A 59 47.58 -1.99 -7.88
N TRP A 60 46.42 -1.85 -7.27
CA TRP A 60 45.47 -0.77 -7.55
C TRP A 60 46.07 0.62 -7.26
N ARG A 61 46.71 0.81 -6.10
CA ARG A 61 47.44 2.05 -5.75
C ARG A 61 48.56 2.43 -6.73
N LYS A 62 49.08 1.47 -7.51
CA LYS A 62 50.09 1.67 -8.57
C LYS A 62 49.48 1.89 -9.97
N GLY A 63 48.17 2.13 -10.07
CA GLY A 63 47.46 2.34 -11.34
C GLY A 63 47.01 1.06 -12.04
N GLY A 64 47.10 -0.10 -11.38
CA GLY A 64 46.55 -1.36 -11.90
C GLY A 64 45.02 -1.34 -11.89
N THR A 65 44.40 -1.47 -13.07
CA THR A 65 42.93 -1.45 -13.26
C THR A 65 42.17 -2.65 -12.65
N LYS A 66 42.88 -3.55 -11.97
CA LYS A 66 42.34 -4.70 -11.24
C LYS A 66 43.07 -4.84 -9.92
N GLY A 67 42.40 -4.53 -8.80
CA GLY A 67 42.99 -4.71 -7.47
C GLY A 67 42.10 -4.27 -6.30
N ALA A 68 41.28 -3.24 -6.46
CA ALA A 68 40.24 -2.93 -5.48
C ALA A 68 39.10 -3.94 -5.59
N ARG A 69 39.09 -4.98 -4.72
CA ARG A 69 37.89 -5.81 -4.47
C ARG A 69 36.79 -4.91 -3.89
N GLY A 70 35.99 -4.31 -4.78
CA GLY A 70 35.02 -3.26 -4.45
C GLY A 70 34.81 -2.28 -5.60
N GLU A 71 35.78 -2.11 -6.50
CA GLU A 71 35.54 -1.41 -7.76
C GLU A 71 34.66 -2.27 -8.67
N VAL A 72 33.44 -1.79 -8.86
CA VAL A 72 32.49 -2.34 -9.82
C VAL A 72 32.99 -1.98 -11.22
N THR A 73 33.84 -2.84 -11.80
CA THR A 73 34.27 -2.69 -13.19
C THR A 73 33.06 -2.73 -14.11
N ALA A 74 33.05 -1.90 -15.16
CA ALA A 74 31.95 -1.85 -16.12
C ALA A 74 31.66 -3.23 -16.74
N ASP A 75 32.68 -4.04 -16.94
CA ASP A 75 32.56 -5.41 -17.43
C ASP A 75 31.88 -6.34 -16.39
N SER A 76 32.14 -6.16 -15.09
CA SER A 76 31.43 -6.93 -14.03
C SER A 76 29.96 -6.52 -13.87
N LEU A 77 29.58 -5.31 -14.32
CA LEU A 77 28.18 -4.91 -14.49
C LEU A 77 27.55 -5.56 -15.75
N GLN A 78 28.34 -5.81 -16.79
CA GLN A 78 27.87 -6.48 -18.00
C GLN A 78 27.76 -8.01 -17.83
N ASP A 79 28.70 -8.67 -17.16
CA ASP A 79 28.62 -10.13 -16.92
C ASP A 79 27.53 -10.52 -15.89
N LYS A 80 27.14 -9.60 -15.01
CA LYS A 80 25.96 -9.76 -14.12
C LYS A 80 24.61 -9.55 -14.83
N THR A 81 24.58 -9.47 -16.17
CA THR A 81 23.34 -9.60 -16.96
C THR A 81 22.63 -10.94 -16.79
N THR A 82 23.28 -11.92 -16.16
CA THR A 82 22.77 -13.27 -15.87
C THR A 82 21.87 -13.38 -14.64
N SER A 83 21.53 -12.28 -13.96
CA SER A 83 20.27 -12.17 -13.21
C SER A 83 19.19 -11.55 -14.12
N PRO A 84 18.41 -12.36 -14.87
CA PRO A 84 17.39 -11.85 -15.78
C PRO A 84 16.19 -11.20 -15.06
N PHE A 85 16.20 -11.13 -13.72
CA PHE A 85 15.05 -10.71 -12.92
C PHE A 85 15.25 -9.39 -12.16
N LEU A 86 16.47 -9.05 -11.73
CA LEU A 86 16.75 -7.79 -10.99
C LEU A 86 17.15 -6.61 -11.87
N ALA A 87 17.28 -6.79 -13.19
CA ALA A 87 18.04 -5.89 -14.05
C ALA A 87 17.52 -4.44 -14.20
N ARG A 88 16.32 -4.09 -13.67
CA ARG A 88 15.77 -2.72 -13.75
C ARG A 88 15.00 -2.32 -12.49
N TYR A 89 15.52 -1.32 -11.78
CA TYR A 89 14.87 -0.66 -10.64
C TYR A 89 13.42 -0.26 -10.93
N GLY A 90 13.15 0.31 -12.12
CA GLY A 90 11.80 0.70 -12.54
C GLY A 90 10.81 -0.46 -12.75
N GLU A 91 11.26 -1.67 -13.09
CA GLU A 91 10.35 -2.83 -13.17
C GLU A 91 9.90 -3.27 -11.78
N TRP A 92 10.83 -3.23 -10.81
CA TRP A 92 10.53 -3.50 -9.41
C TRP A 92 9.58 -2.46 -8.82
N GLU A 93 9.81 -1.17 -9.07
CA GLU A 93 8.90 -0.11 -8.62
C GLU A 93 7.51 -0.20 -9.25
N PHE A 94 7.43 -0.55 -10.54
CA PHE A 94 6.18 -0.75 -11.25
C PHE A 94 5.36 -1.89 -10.63
N ARG A 95 5.94 -3.09 -10.51
CA ARG A 95 5.28 -4.27 -9.90
C ARG A 95 4.77 -3.94 -8.50
N ARG A 96 5.67 -3.47 -7.64
CA ARG A 96 5.38 -3.00 -6.27
C ARG A 96 4.22 -2.00 -6.20
N THR A 97 4.07 -1.13 -7.20
CA THR A 97 2.95 -0.17 -7.27
C THR A 97 1.66 -0.83 -7.75
N ILE A 98 1.73 -1.74 -8.73
CA ILE A 98 0.56 -2.52 -9.17
C ILE A 98 0.06 -3.43 -8.06
N SER A 99 0.90 -4.23 -7.41
CA SER A 99 0.47 -5.15 -6.35
C SER A 99 -0.20 -4.40 -5.18
N PHE A 100 0.26 -3.19 -4.85
CA PHE A 100 -0.43 -2.30 -3.91
C PHE A 100 -1.86 -2.01 -4.36
N TRP A 101 -2.04 -1.55 -5.60
CA TRP A 101 -3.34 -1.17 -6.12
C TRP A 101 -4.27 -2.36 -6.34
N VAL A 102 -3.75 -3.53 -6.72
CA VAL A 102 -4.51 -4.78 -6.76
C VAL A 102 -5.08 -5.07 -5.36
N ALA A 103 -4.25 -5.07 -4.32
CA ALA A 103 -4.68 -5.35 -2.96
C ALA A 103 -5.66 -4.29 -2.39
N VAL A 104 -5.42 -3.01 -2.65
CA VAL A 104 -6.30 -1.90 -2.23
C VAL A 104 -7.65 -1.96 -2.94
N MET A 105 -7.67 -2.14 -4.27
CA MET A 105 -8.91 -2.19 -5.05
C MET A 105 -9.76 -3.40 -4.69
N PHE A 106 -9.14 -4.56 -4.44
CA PHE A 106 -9.86 -5.72 -3.92
C PHE A 106 -10.46 -5.46 -2.54
N LEU A 107 -9.68 -4.91 -1.60
CA LEU A 107 -10.18 -4.61 -0.25
C LEU A 107 -11.31 -3.57 -0.27
N GLU A 108 -11.18 -2.50 -1.04
CA GLU A 108 -12.21 -1.46 -1.12
C GLU A 108 -13.50 -1.97 -1.75
N GLY A 109 -13.39 -2.67 -2.88
CA GLY A 109 -14.53 -3.28 -3.55
C GLY A 109 -15.23 -4.33 -2.69
N SER A 110 -14.47 -5.15 -1.96
CA SER A 110 -15.04 -6.20 -1.12
C SER A 110 -15.69 -5.64 0.15
N LEU A 111 -15.15 -4.56 0.73
CA LEU A 111 -15.80 -3.84 1.84
C LEU A 111 -17.14 -3.24 1.40
N LEU A 112 -17.19 -2.61 0.22
CA LEU A 112 -18.43 -2.08 -0.35
C LEU A 112 -19.46 -3.19 -0.54
N PHE A 113 -19.08 -4.29 -1.19
CA PHE A 113 -19.95 -5.46 -1.37
C PHE A 113 -20.43 -6.04 -0.02
N THR A 114 -19.56 -6.11 0.99
CA THR A 114 -19.93 -6.61 2.32
C THR A 114 -21.03 -5.77 2.95
N MET A 115 -20.87 -4.43 2.93
CA MET A 115 -21.84 -3.50 3.48
C MET A 115 -23.15 -3.55 2.69
N THR A 116 -23.09 -3.42 1.35
CA THR A 116 -24.28 -3.43 0.48
C THR A 116 -25.09 -4.72 0.59
N SER A 117 -24.42 -5.87 0.75
CA SER A 117 -25.09 -7.18 0.83
C SER A 117 -25.75 -7.43 2.20
N PHE A 118 -25.18 -6.93 3.30
CA PHE A 118 -25.87 -7.00 4.59
C PHE A 118 -26.99 -5.95 4.69
N ASP A 119 -26.80 -4.75 4.13
CA ASP A 119 -27.84 -3.71 4.01
C ASP A 119 -29.03 -4.19 3.16
N ALA A 120 -28.79 -5.00 2.12
CA ALA A 120 -29.84 -5.61 1.29
C ALA A 120 -30.84 -6.48 2.08
N ASN A 121 -30.44 -7.05 3.22
CA ASN A 121 -31.33 -7.80 4.13
C ASN A 121 -32.20 -6.89 5.02
N SER A 122 -31.88 -5.59 5.10
CA SER A 122 -32.45 -4.66 6.07
C SER A 122 -33.42 -3.65 5.42
N LYS A 123 -34.07 -4.02 4.30
CA LYS A 123 -34.94 -3.13 3.49
C LYS A 123 -35.96 -2.34 4.31
N ALA A 124 -36.65 -2.99 5.25
CA ALA A 124 -37.63 -2.34 6.12
C ALA A 124 -37.01 -1.33 7.11
N ALA A 125 -35.78 -1.57 7.59
CA ALA A 125 -35.09 -0.68 8.52
C ALA A 125 -34.42 0.51 7.81
N LEU A 126 -33.93 0.32 6.59
CA LEU A 126 -33.24 1.37 5.82
C LEU A 126 -34.21 2.32 5.11
N GLY A 127 -35.41 1.87 4.73
CA GLY A 127 -36.43 2.70 4.08
C GLY A 127 -35.89 3.44 2.86
N ASN A 128 -35.97 4.78 2.88
CA ASN A 128 -35.46 5.64 1.81
C ASN A 128 -33.94 5.52 1.55
N ASN A 129 -33.16 5.01 2.51
CA ASN A 129 -31.72 4.78 2.36
C ASN A 129 -31.39 3.41 1.75
N PHE A 130 -32.37 2.53 1.49
CA PHE A 130 -32.12 1.20 0.93
C PHE A 130 -31.39 1.28 -0.42
N HIS A 131 -32.01 1.88 -1.42
CA HIS A 131 -31.46 2.03 -2.78
C HIS A 131 -30.05 2.65 -2.83
N PRO A 132 -29.72 3.74 -2.10
CA PRO A 132 -28.36 4.26 -2.07
C PRO A 132 -27.34 3.38 -1.34
N LEU A 133 -27.72 2.65 -0.30
CA LEU A 133 -26.80 1.76 0.42
C LEU A 133 -26.59 0.43 -0.32
N THR A 134 -27.55 0.01 -1.16
CA THR A 134 -27.43 -1.18 -2.01
C THR A 134 -26.99 -0.82 -3.45
N SER A 135 -27.93 -0.47 -4.32
CA SER A 135 -27.78 -0.34 -5.78
C SER A 135 -26.75 0.71 -6.19
N TRP A 136 -26.77 1.92 -5.63
CA TRP A 136 -25.77 2.95 -5.99
C TRP A 136 -24.36 2.64 -5.46
N SER A 137 -24.24 2.01 -4.29
CA SER A 137 -22.94 1.79 -3.62
C SER A 137 -22.23 0.51 -4.07
N VAL A 138 -22.97 -0.46 -4.62
CA VAL A 138 -22.39 -1.66 -5.23
C VAL A 138 -21.64 -1.31 -6.54
N THR A 139 -22.05 -0.26 -7.28
CA THR A 139 -21.43 0.08 -8.57
C THR A 139 -19.95 0.51 -8.45
N PRO A 140 -19.55 1.44 -7.56
CA PRO A 140 -18.13 1.71 -7.32
C PRO A 140 -17.35 0.48 -6.86
N GLY A 141 -17.96 -0.39 -6.04
CA GLY A 141 -17.33 -1.65 -5.62
C GLY A 141 -17.00 -2.58 -6.79
N GLY A 142 -17.93 -2.71 -7.74
CA GLY A 142 -17.72 -3.43 -9.00
C GLY A 142 -16.61 -2.81 -9.87
N LEU A 143 -16.55 -1.48 -9.95
CA LEU A 143 -15.48 -0.78 -10.68
C LEU A 143 -14.11 -0.99 -10.03
N CYS A 144 -14.03 -0.98 -8.69
CA CYS A 144 -12.80 -1.34 -7.96
C CYS A 144 -12.37 -2.78 -8.27
N PHE A 145 -13.29 -3.76 -8.24
CA PHE A 145 -12.98 -5.15 -8.61
C PHE A 145 -12.50 -5.29 -10.06
N ILE A 146 -13.13 -4.61 -11.03
CA ILE A 146 -12.67 -4.59 -12.43
C ILE A 146 -11.26 -3.98 -12.53
N ALA A 147 -10.99 -2.87 -11.85
CA ALA A 147 -9.68 -2.23 -11.85
C ALA A 147 -8.60 -3.12 -11.23
N GLY A 148 -8.86 -3.75 -10.08
CA GLY A 148 -7.95 -4.68 -9.41
C GLY A 148 -7.64 -5.92 -10.25
N THR A 149 -8.67 -6.55 -10.82
CA THR A 149 -8.51 -7.74 -11.69
C THR A 149 -7.85 -7.41 -13.03
N TYR A 150 -8.10 -6.23 -13.60
CA TYR A 150 -7.37 -5.73 -14.76
C TYR A 150 -5.88 -5.53 -14.46
N LEU A 151 -5.55 -4.84 -13.37
CA LEU A 151 -4.17 -4.63 -12.92
C LEU A 151 -3.44 -5.96 -12.65
N MET A 152 -4.15 -6.93 -12.07
CA MET A 152 -3.68 -8.30 -11.90
C MET A 152 -3.34 -8.97 -13.25
N CYS A 153 -4.20 -8.84 -14.27
CA CYS A 153 -3.87 -9.27 -15.63
C CYS A 153 -2.66 -8.52 -16.24
N ILE A 154 -2.50 -7.23 -15.97
CA ILE A 154 -1.34 -6.46 -16.45
C ILE A 154 -0.06 -6.98 -15.80
N GLU A 155 -0.04 -7.29 -14.51
CA GLU A 155 1.11 -7.90 -13.85
C GLU A 155 1.42 -9.32 -14.40
N THR A 156 0.40 -10.16 -14.60
CA THR A 156 0.60 -11.53 -15.10
C THR A 156 1.03 -11.60 -16.57
N VAL A 157 0.67 -10.61 -17.40
CA VAL A 157 1.08 -10.53 -18.82
C VAL A 157 2.48 -9.94 -18.99
N ASN A 158 2.85 -8.96 -18.16
CA ASN A 158 4.10 -8.19 -18.32
C ASN A 158 5.31 -8.76 -17.58
N LEU A 159 5.20 -9.99 -17.04
CA LEU A 159 6.33 -10.73 -16.50
C LEU A 159 7.56 -10.71 -17.43
N ASN A 160 8.65 -10.12 -16.94
CA ASN A 160 9.94 -9.99 -17.61
C ASN A 160 9.82 -9.46 -19.06
N LYS A 161 9.10 -8.34 -19.22
CA LYS A 161 8.89 -7.70 -20.53
C LYS A 161 9.46 -6.29 -20.56
N LYS A 162 10.45 -6.05 -21.45
CA LYS A 162 11.12 -4.74 -21.65
C LYS A 162 10.18 -3.59 -22.04
N GLN A 163 9.07 -3.89 -22.71
CA GLN A 163 8.04 -2.94 -23.14
C GLN A 163 6.68 -3.44 -22.65
N MET A 164 5.95 -2.59 -21.96
CA MET A 164 4.69 -2.97 -21.34
C MET A 164 3.58 -3.21 -22.37
N THR A 165 2.57 -3.97 -21.98
CA THR A 165 1.39 -4.28 -22.81
C THR A 165 0.15 -4.26 -21.95
N TRP A 166 -0.74 -3.35 -22.32
CA TRP A 166 -2.03 -3.08 -21.67
C TRP A 166 -3.14 -4.06 -22.09
N TRP A 167 -2.82 -5.05 -22.92
CA TRP A 167 -3.76 -6.05 -23.43
C TRP A 167 -3.74 -7.32 -22.55
N PRO A 168 -4.78 -7.59 -21.75
CA PRO A 168 -4.78 -8.71 -20.81
C PRO A 168 -4.82 -10.08 -21.53
N PHE A 169 -5.36 -10.15 -22.74
CA PHE A 169 -5.45 -11.39 -23.52
C PHE A 169 -4.19 -11.71 -24.35
N ALA A 170 -3.02 -11.13 -24.04
CA ALA A 170 -1.75 -11.37 -24.75
C ALA A 170 -1.08 -12.73 -24.40
N SER A 171 -1.89 -13.80 -24.37
CA SER A 171 -1.58 -15.15 -23.86
C SER A 171 -0.32 -15.76 -24.46
N LYS A 172 -0.24 -15.89 -25.80
CA LYS A 172 0.85 -16.58 -26.51
C LYS A 172 2.24 -16.07 -26.11
N GLY A 173 2.39 -14.75 -25.99
CA GLY A 173 3.64 -14.12 -25.57
C GLY A 173 3.93 -14.33 -24.07
N SER A 174 2.92 -14.19 -23.22
CA SER A 174 3.06 -14.40 -21.76
C SER A 174 3.46 -15.84 -21.43
N LEU A 175 2.75 -16.82 -21.98
CA LEU A 175 2.99 -18.25 -21.75
C LEU A 175 4.40 -18.69 -22.19
N LYS A 176 4.89 -18.22 -23.36
CA LYS A 176 6.26 -18.53 -23.82
C LYS A 176 7.32 -17.96 -22.85
N ARG A 177 7.14 -16.75 -22.32
CA ARG A 177 8.04 -16.15 -21.32
C ARG A 177 8.00 -16.90 -19.99
N ARG A 178 6.80 -17.24 -19.49
CA ARG A 178 6.61 -18.01 -18.25
C ARG A 178 7.31 -19.36 -18.29
N LYS A 179 7.13 -20.11 -19.39
CA LYS A 179 7.81 -21.39 -19.61
C LYS A 179 9.34 -21.23 -19.59
N ALA A 180 9.87 -20.15 -20.17
CA ALA A 180 11.31 -19.85 -20.13
C ALA A 180 11.83 -19.44 -18.73
N LEU A 181 10.94 -19.03 -17.82
CA LEU A 181 11.26 -18.69 -16.43
C LEU A 181 10.94 -19.83 -15.43
N GLY A 182 10.48 -21.00 -15.91
CA GLY A 182 9.99 -22.07 -15.04
C GLY A 182 8.69 -21.76 -14.28
N ILE A 183 8.01 -20.65 -14.62
CA ILE A 183 6.76 -20.22 -13.98
C ILE A 183 5.59 -20.98 -14.63
N THR A 184 4.64 -21.42 -13.80
CA THR A 184 3.43 -22.11 -14.25
C THR A 184 2.52 -21.20 -15.09
N TRP A 185 1.51 -21.83 -15.71
CA TRP A 185 0.45 -21.14 -16.43
C TRP A 185 -0.70 -20.69 -15.51
N TRP A 186 -0.81 -21.24 -14.31
CA TRP A 186 -1.91 -20.99 -13.35
C TRP A 186 -2.13 -19.51 -13.03
N PRO A 187 -1.12 -18.66 -12.79
CA PRO A 187 -1.33 -17.23 -12.56
C PRO A 187 -2.09 -16.52 -13.68
N TYR A 188 -1.82 -16.90 -14.94
CA TYR A 188 -2.49 -16.30 -16.10
C TYR A 188 -3.96 -16.74 -16.16
N VAL A 189 -4.23 -18.02 -15.88
CA VAL A 189 -5.59 -18.57 -15.81
C VAL A 189 -6.36 -17.92 -14.67
N ALA A 190 -5.76 -17.81 -13.47
CA ALA A 190 -6.33 -17.14 -12.32
C ALA A 190 -6.72 -15.69 -12.66
N SER A 191 -5.75 -14.88 -13.13
CA SER A 191 -5.99 -13.47 -13.45
C SER A 191 -7.10 -13.29 -14.49
N LEU A 192 -7.11 -14.14 -15.53
CA LEU A 192 -8.08 -14.05 -16.60
C LEU A 192 -9.49 -14.45 -16.14
N ASN A 193 -9.63 -15.50 -15.32
CA ASN A 193 -10.93 -15.90 -14.77
C ASN A 193 -11.50 -14.82 -13.85
N TYR A 194 -10.69 -14.24 -12.95
CA TYR A 194 -11.14 -13.14 -12.12
C TYR A 194 -11.54 -11.89 -12.93
N PHE A 195 -10.79 -11.54 -13.98
CA PHE A 195 -11.12 -10.37 -14.82
C PHE A 195 -12.40 -10.59 -15.64
N ILE A 196 -12.57 -11.74 -16.28
CA ILE A 196 -13.82 -12.07 -17.00
C ILE A 196 -14.98 -12.17 -16.01
N GLY A 197 -14.77 -12.81 -14.86
CA GLY A 197 -15.75 -12.89 -13.77
C GLY A 197 -16.20 -11.52 -13.29
N ALA A 198 -15.28 -10.56 -13.11
CA ALA A 198 -15.61 -9.20 -12.69
C ALA A 198 -16.40 -8.43 -13.76
N LEU A 199 -16.07 -8.60 -15.05
CA LEU A 199 -16.86 -8.01 -16.14
C LEU A 199 -18.27 -8.60 -16.21
N VAL A 200 -18.42 -9.92 -16.04
CA VAL A 200 -19.74 -10.59 -16.03
C VAL A 200 -20.53 -10.21 -14.77
N TYR A 201 -19.88 -10.10 -13.60
CA TYR A 201 -20.50 -9.64 -12.34
C TYR A 201 -20.96 -8.17 -12.40
N PHE A 202 -20.42 -7.38 -13.33
CA PHE A 202 -20.82 -5.99 -13.51
C PHE A 202 -22.08 -5.81 -14.36
N VAL A 203 -22.41 -6.78 -15.22
CA VAL A 203 -23.69 -6.81 -15.96
C VAL A 203 -24.91 -6.72 -15.04
N PRO A 204 -25.06 -7.53 -13.98
CA PRO A 204 -26.22 -7.49 -13.09
C PRO A 204 -26.23 -6.22 -12.22
N ILE A 205 -25.06 -5.73 -11.78
CA ILE A 205 -24.91 -4.45 -11.07
C ILE A 205 -25.43 -3.28 -11.91
N VAL A 206 -25.01 -3.20 -13.19
CA VAL A 206 -25.47 -2.12 -14.08
C VAL A 206 -26.93 -2.32 -14.42
N SER A 207 -27.38 -3.56 -14.60
CA SER A 207 -28.79 -3.87 -14.88
C SER A 207 -29.69 -3.42 -13.74
N SER A 208 -29.38 -3.70 -12.48
CA SER A 208 -30.24 -3.31 -11.35
C SER A 208 -30.49 -1.80 -11.25
N LEU A 209 -29.54 -0.96 -11.67
CA LEU A 209 -29.73 0.51 -11.75
C LEU A 209 -30.84 0.93 -12.74
N PHE A 210 -31.17 0.09 -13.73
CA PHE A 210 -32.22 0.34 -14.72
C PHE A 210 -33.46 -0.52 -14.49
N LEU A 211 -33.31 -1.76 -14.05
CA LEU A 211 -34.43 -2.69 -13.82
C LEU A 211 -35.40 -2.20 -12.73
N GLU A 212 -34.95 -1.39 -11.76
CA GLU A 212 -35.87 -0.76 -10.79
C GLU A 212 -36.76 0.34 -11.42
N ALA A 213 -36.39 0.90 -12.58
CA ALA A 213 -37.11 1.97 -13.26
C ALA A 213 -38.08 1.49 -14.35
N PHE A 214 -38.00 0.21 -14.75
CA PHE A 214 -38.83 -0.38 -15.80
C PHE A 214 -39.50 -1.65 -15.29
N GLU A 215 -40.78 -1.87 -15.60
CA GLU A 215 -41.48 -3.13 -15.31
C GLU A 215 -40.93 -4.26 -16.19
N THR A 216 -39.77 -4.81 -15.81
CA THR A 216 -39.04 -5.74 -16.66
C THR A 216 -39.59 -7.16 -16.56
N PRO A 217 -39.88 -7.82 -17.69
CA PRO A 217 -40.24 -9.24 -17.72
C PRO A 217 -39.27 -10.11 -16.93
N GLU A 218 -39.81 -11.06 -16.17
CA GLU A 218 -39.05 -12.00 -15.31
C GLU A 218 -37.90 -12.70 -16.07
N ILE A 219 -38.12 -13.07 -17.33
CA ILE A 219 -37.10 -13.67 -18.20
C ILE A 219 -35.87 -12.76 -18.42
N LEU A 220 -36.06 -11.43 -18.48
CA LEU A 220 -34.95 -10.48 -18.58
C LEU A 220 -34.21 -10.35 -17.25
N ASN A 221 -34.91 -10.45 -16.11
CA ASN A 221 -34.26 -10.51 -14.80
C ASN A 221 -33.36 -11.76 -14.70
N VAL A 222 -33.87 -12.95 -15.06
CA VAL A 222 -33.06 -14.19 -15.07
C VAL A 222 -31.83 -14.07 -15.97
N ILE A 223 -31.97 -13.50 -17.18
CA ILE A 223 -30.88 -13.36 -18.16
C ILE A 223 -29.84 -12.30 -17.76
N LEU A 224 -30.27 -11.18 -17.18
CA LEU A 224 -29.40 -10.03 -16.88
C LEU A 224 -28.88 -10.02 -15.43
N VAL A 225 -29.57 -10.69 -14.51
CA VAL A 225 -29.25 -10.73 -13.07
C VAL A 225 -28.71 -12.10 -12.67
N THR A 226 -29.57 -13.13 -12.68
CA THR A 226 -29.27 -14.44 -12.09
C THR A 226 -28.17 -15.20 -12.84
N VAL A 227 -28.29 -15.35 -14.16
CA VAL A 227 -27.30 -16.09 -14.96
C VAL A 227 -25.89 -15.47 -14.90
N PRO A 228 -25.71 -14.13 -15.06
CA PRO A 228 -24.42 -13.49 -14.87
C PRO A 228 -23.82 -13.69 -13.48
N TYR A 229 -24.62 -13.60 -12.40
CA TYR A 229 -24.11 -13.85 -11.05
C TYR A 229 -23.60 -15.28 -10.85
N ILE A 230 -24.31 -16.29 -11.37
CA ILE A 230 -23.87 -17.71 -11.37
C ILE A 230 -22.54 -17.86 -12.11
N ILE A 231 -22.46 -17.34 -13.34
CA ILE A 231 -21.25 -17.45 -14.19
C ILE A 231 -20.06 -16.74 -13.54
N ALA A 232 -20.26 -15.53 -13.00
CA ALA A 232 -19.22 -14.78 -12.33
C ALA A 232 -18.71 -15.49 -11.07
N GLY A 233 -19.60 -16.00 -10.21
CA GLY A 233 -19.22 -16.78 -9.02
C GLY A 233 -18.45 -18.05 -9.37
N ALA A 234 -18.83 -18.75 -10.45
CA ALA A 234 -18.09 -19.90 -10.96
C ALA A 234 -16.68 -19.51 -11.44
N LEU A 235 -16.53 -18.41 -12.19
CA LEU A 235 -15.24 -17.89 -12.64
C LEU A 235 -14.36 -17.45 -11.47
N PHE A 236 -14.91 -16.79 -10.45
CA PHE A 236 -14.20 -16.44 -9.22
C PHE A 236 -13.71 -17.69 -8.47
N THR A 237 -14.55 -18.72 -8.38
CA THR A 237 -14.18 -20.03 -7.80
C THR A 237 -13.02 -20.67 -8.56
N ILE A 238 -13.10 -20.72 -9.90
CA ILE A 238 -12.03 -21.27 -10.76
C ILE A 238 -10.73 -20.46 -10.59
N GLY A 239 -10.83 -19.13 -10.48
CA GLY A 239 -9.72 -18.25 -10.14
C GLY A 239 -9.04 -18.65 -8.83
N GLY A 240 -9.81 -18.81 -7.76
CA GLY A 240 -9.32 -19.21 -6.44
C GLY A 240 -8.72 -20.62 -6.40
N ILE A 241 -9.28 -21.58 -7.16
CA ILE A 241 -8.68 -22.92 -7.34
C ILE A 241 -7.29 -22.77 -7.98
N CYS A 242 -7.14 -21.93 -9.01
CA CYS A 242 -5.84 -21.72 -9.66
C CYS A 242 -4.81 -21.08 -8.72
N GLU A 243 -5.21 -20.12 -7.88
CA GLU A 243 -4.34 -19.54 -6.84
C GLU A 243 -3.94 -20.58 -5.79
N CYS A 244 -4.89 -21.40 -5.33
CA CYS A 244 -4.61 -22.49 -4.38
C CYS A 244 -3.67 -23.56 -4.97
N ILE A 245 -3.71 -23.81 -6.29
CA ILE A 245 -2.75 -24.69 -6.96
C ILE A 245 -1.36 -24.04 -7.01
N ASP A 246 -1.23 -22.77 -7.41
CA ASP A 246 0.08 -22.10 -7.52
C ASP A 246 0.78 -21.96 -6.15
N ASN A 247 0.02 -21.71 -5.07
CA ASN A 247 0.51 -21.66 -3.69
C ASN A 247 0.60 -23.04 -3.01
N ARG A 248 0.28 -24.13 -3.71
CA ARG A 248 0.25 -25.51 -3.17
C ARG A 248 -0.66 -25.68 -1.95
N THR A 249 -1.70 -24.85 -1.81
CA THR A 249 -2.64 -24.83 -0.67
C THR A 249 -3.26 -26.20 -0.40
N PHE A 250 -3.59 -26.96 -1.45
CA PHE A 250 -4.16 -28.31 -1.33
C PHE A 250 -3.16 -29.41 -0.88
N ASN A 251 -1.85 -29.15 -0.99
CA ASN A 251 -0.79 -30.14 -0.78
C ASN A 251 0.19 -29.74 0.35
N SER A 252 -0.13 -28.70 1.13
CA SER A 252 0.76 -28.16 2.16
C SER A 252 -0.01 -27.57 3.34
N TRP A 253 0.59 -27.63 4.52
CA TRP A 253 0.04 -26.99 5.71
C TRP A 253 0.10 -25.45 5.61
N PRO A 254 -0.84 -24.72 6.24
CA PRO A 254 -0.84 -23.27 6.29
C PRO A 254 0.47 -22.72 6.86
N SER A 255 1.27 -22.13 5.96
CA SER A 255 2.67 -21.77 6.23
C SER A 255 3.03 -20.34 5.81
N THR A 256 2.25 -19.72 4.92
CA THR A 256 2.53 -18.37 4.39
C THR A 256 1.25 -17.52 4.33
N SER A 257 1.42 -16.20 4.29
CA SER A 257 0.32 -15.26 4.02
C SER A 257 -0.34 -15.53 2.66
N ALA A 258 0.44 -15.94 1.66
CA ALA A 258 -0.06 -16.30 0.33
C ALA A 258 -1.05 -17.48 0.37
N TRP A 259 -0.74 -18.52 1.17
CA TRP A 259 -1.59 -19.68 1.38
C TRP A 259 -2.98 -19.26 1.93
N TRP A 260 -3.01 -18.41 2.95
CA TRP A 260 -4.24 -17.94 3.59
C TRP A 260 -5.06 -17.02 2.69
N ALA A 261 -4.42 -16.07 1.99
CA ALA A 261 -5.12 -15.19 1.06
C ALA A 261 -5.68 -15.97 -0.13
N ALA A 262 -4.97 -16.97 -0.68
CA ALA A 262 -5.49 -17.83 -1.75
C ALA A 262 -6.69 -18.67 -1.28
N LEU A 263 -6.63 -19.22 -0.05
CA LEU A 263 -7.76 -19.94 0.54
C LEU A 263 -8.98 -19.02 0.72
N PHE A 264 -8.79 -17.80 1.24
CA PHE A 264 -9.88 -16.84 1.40
C PHE A 264 -10.46 -16.42 0.04
N ASN A 265 -9.62 -16.22 -0.98
CA ASN A 265 -10.11 -15.91 -2.32
C ASN A 265 -10.94 -17.06 -2.94
N LEU A 266 -10.57 -18.32 -2.70
CA LEU A 266 -11.35 -19.50 -3.08
C LEU A 266 -12.68 -19.58 -2.32
N VAL A 267 -12.65 -19.45 -0.99
CA VAL A 267 -13.86 -19.52 -0.15
C VAL A 267 -14.83 -18.37 -0.49
N GLY A 268 -14.32 -17.15 -0.70
CA GLY A 268 -15.11 -16.02 -1.20
C GLY A 268 -15.77 -16.33 -2.54
N GLY A 269 -15.04 -16.92 -3.48
CA GLY A 269 -15.57 -17.33 -4.79
C GLY A 269 -16.69 -18.37 -4.68
N LEU A 270 -16.52 -19.37 -3.81
CA LEU A 270 -17.53 -20.39 -3.54
C LEU A 270 -18.81 -19.79 -2.94
N PHE A 271 -18.68 -18.82 -2.02
CA PHE A 271 -19.83 -18.09 -1.48
C PHE A 271 -20.55 -17.26 -2.55
N PHE A 272 -19.82 -16.59 -3.45
CA PHE A 272 -20.41 -15.88 -4.59
C PHE A 272 -21.11 -16.82 -5.57
N PHE A 273 -20.55 -18.01 -5.83
CA PHE A 273 -21.20 -19.02 -6.66
C PHE A 273 -22.48 -19.56 -6.02
N ALA A 274 -22.43 -19.90 -4.72
CA ALA A 274 -23.59 -20.32 -3.96
C ALA A 274 -24.67 -19.24 -3.91
N ALA A 275 -24.29 -17.96 -3.75
CA ALA A 275 -25.19 -16.82 -3.77
C ALA A 275 -25.82 -16.57 -5.17
N GLY A 276 -25.05 -16.76 -6.24
CA GLY A 276 -25.56 -16.72 -7.61
C GLY A 276 -26.62 -17.80 -7.84
N MET A 277 -26.35 -19.03 -7.40
CA MET A 277 -27.34 -20.12 -7.44
C MET A 277 -28.56 -19.82 -6.55
N ALA A 278 -28.35 -19.21 -5.38
CA ALA A 278 -29.40 -18.87 -4.43
C ALA A 278 -30.50 -17.96 -4.99
N LEU A 279 -30.15 -17.07 -5.93
CA LEU A 279 -31.08 -16.14 -6.58
C LEU A 279 -32.19 -16.86 -7.37
N VAL A 280 -32.04 -18.13 -7.72
CA VAL A 280 -33.09 -18.94 -8.37
C VAL A 280 -34.31 -19.14 -7.45
N TRP A 281 -34.13 -19.02 -6.12
CA TRP A 281 -35.20 -19.21 -5.13
C TRP A 281 -35.59 -17.93 -4.37
N ASP A 282 -35.10 -16.76 -4.81
CA ASP A 282 -35.36 -15.41 -4.26
C ASP A 282 -35.59 -15.34 -2.74
N GLY A 283 -34.51 -15.23 -1.96
CA GLY A 283 -34.62 -15.09 -0.50
C GLY A 283 -33.40 -14.45 0.14
N TRP A 284 -33.61 -13.83 1.32
CA TRP A 284 -32.62 -13.07 2.11
C TRP A 284 -31.24 -13.75 2.25
N TRP A 285 -31.21 -15.08 2.28
CA TRP A 285 -30.00 -15.87 2.37
C TRP A 285 -29.04 -15.68 1.18
N CYS A 286 -29.51 -15.30 -0.02
CA CYS A 286 -28.63 -14.98 -1.16
C CYS A 286 -27.73 -13.76 -0.84
N ASN A 287 -28.32 -12.70 -0.31
CA ASN A 287 -27.63 -11.49 0.14
C ASN A 287 -26.69 -11.80 1.31
N THR A 288 -27.09 -12.67 2.24
CA THR A 288 -26.20 -13.15 3.31
C THR A 288 -24.98 -13.90 2.78
N LEU A 289 -25.15 -14.77 1.76
CA LEU A 289 -24.03 -15.48 1.13
C LEU A 289 -23.09 -14.51 0.38
N PHE A 290 -23.60 -13.52 -0.35
CA PHE A 290 -22.77 -12.46 -0.95
C PHE A 290 -22.02 -11.65 0.13
N GLY A 291 -22.67 -11.30 1.23
CA GLY A 291 -22.06 -10.59 2.37
C GLY A 291 -20.95 -11.39 3.04
N ILE A 292 -21.16 -12.69 3.27
CA ILE A 292 -20.11 -13.57 3.80
C ILE A 292 -18.94 -13.71 2.82
N GLY A 293 -19.23 -13.98 1.54
CA GLY A 293 -18.18 -14.14 0.52
C GLY A 293 -17.32 -12.88 0.36
N SER A 294 -17.94 -11.70 0.44
CA SER A 294 -17.24 -10.41 0.33
C SER A 294 -16.50 -10.04 1.61
N ALA A 295 -16.99 -10.43 2.78
CA ALA A 295 -16.24 -10.31 4.04
C ALA A 295 -14.98 -11.20 4.01
N VAL A 296 -15.06 -12.41 3.46
CA VAL A 296 -13.90 -13.30 3.27
C VAL A 296 -12.92 -12.71 2.24
N TYR A 297 -13.39 -12.16 1.12
CA TYR A 297 -12.52 -11.39 0.20
C TYR A 297 -11.86 -10.19 0.87
N SER A 298 -12.55 -9.50 1.78
CA SER A 298 -11.98 -8.39 2.55
C SER A 298 -10.84 -8.87 3.45
N ALA A 299 -10.99 -10.03 4.12
CA ALA A 299 -9.90 -10.66 4.86
C ALA A 299 -8.71 -11.04 3.95
N GLY A 300 -8.98 -11.56 2.75
CA GLY A 300 -7.96 -11.80 1.72
C GLY A 300 -7.22 -10.52 1.30
N GLY A 301 -7.95 -9.42 1.09
CA GLY A 301 -7.42 -8.09 0.79
C GLY A 301 -6.50 -7.55 1.89
N VAL A 302 -6.88 -7.69 3.16
CA VAL A 302 -6.01 -7.33 4.30
C VAL A 302 -4.71 -8.12 4.28
N ILE A 303 -4.76 -9.44 4.02
CA ILE A 303 -3.57 -10.27 3.93
C ILE A 303 -2.71 -9.87 2.72
N MET A 304 -3.31 -9.58 1.56
CA MET A 304 -2.57 -9.08 0.38
C MET A 304 -1.84 -7.76 0.65
N ILE A 305 -2.40 -6.87 1.49
CA ILE A 305 -1.71 -5.64 1.91
C ILE A 305 -0.54 -5.95 2.86
N ILE A 306 -0.66 -6.95 3.75
CA ILE A 306 0.44 -7.44 4.58
C ILE A 306 1.56 -8.02 3.70
N MET A 307 1.21 -8.88 2.73
CA MET A 307 2.15 -9.44 1.75
C MET A 307 2.90 -8.35 0.98
N TRP A 308 2.18 -7.36 0.45
CA TRP A 308 2.80 -6.20 -0.20
C TRP A 308 3.79 -5.48 0.74
N LYS A 309 3.45 -5.34 2.03
CA LYS A 309 4.29 -4.68 3.02
C LYS A 309 5.55 -5.47 3.35
N ASP A 310 5.48 -6.80 3.30
CA ASP A 310 6.61 -7.73 3.44
C ASP A 310 7.41 -7.93 2.13
N GLU A 311 7.06 -7.17 1.09
CA GLU A 311 7.66 -7.15 -0.24
C GLU A 311 7.39 -8.42 -1.07
N GLN A 312 6.29 -9.12 -0.78
CA GLN A 312 5.77 -10.27 -1.54
C GLN A 312 4.84 -9.78 -2.67
N PHE A 313 5.45 -9.23 -3.73
CA PHE A 313 4.73 -8.58 -4.83
C PHE A 313 3.97 -9.54 -5.75
N GLY A 314 4.21 -10.85 -5.66
CA GLY A 314 3.39 -11.83 -6.38
C GLY A 314 1.97 -11.97 -5.82
N LEU A 315 1.71 -11.44 -4.62
CA LEU A 315 0.46 -11.64 -3.89
C LEU A 315 0.08 -13.13 -3.90
N THR A 316 -1.21 -13.45 -4.03
CA THR A 316 -1.74 -14.80 -4.18
C THR A 316 -1.49 -15.39 -5.56
N PHE A 317 -1.63 -14.61 -6.63
CA PHE A 317 -1.71 -15.14 -7.98
C PHE A 317 -0.35 -15.46 -8.61
N LEU A 318 0.79 -14.99 -8.07
CA LEU A 318 2.14 -15.19 -8.63
C LEU A 318 3.13 -15.69 -7.57
N ALA A 319 2.92 -16.90 -7.02
CA ALA A 319 3.74 -17.45 -5.94
C ALA A 319 5.25 -17.47 -6.28
N ALA A 320 5.59 -17.73 -7.54
CA ALA A 320 6.96 -17.71 -8.03
C ALA A 320 7.71 -16.37 -7.79
N LEU A 321 7.02 -15.22 -7.76
CA LEU A 321 7.66 -13.92 -7.47
C LEU A 321 7.99 -13.76 -5.98
N ASN A 322 7.26 -14.42 -5.10
CA ASN A 322 7.45 -14.31 -3.64
C ASN A 322 8.73 -15.06 -3.20
N HIS A 323 9.02 -16.21 -3.82
CA HIS A 323 10.21 -17.03 -3.51
C HIS A 323 11.54 -16.46 -4.05
N LEU A 324 11.52 -15.56 -5.02
CA LEU A 324 12.76 -14.95 -5.57
C LEU A 324 13.51 -14.05 -4.57
N LYS A 325 12.89 -13.74 -3.42
CA LYS A 325 13.54 -13.09 -2.27
C LYS A 325 14.43 -14.05 -1.46
N GLU A 326 14.12 -15.34 -1.48
CA GLU A 326 14.80 -16.37 -0.66
C GLU A 326 16.07 -16.93 -1.33
N SER A 327 16.15 -16.89 -2.67
CA SER A 327 17.20 -17.52 -3.47
C SER A 327 18.55 -16.76 -3.47
N GLY A 328 18.94 -16.15 -2.35
CA GLY A 328 20.26 -15.53 -2.16
C GLY A 328 20.57 -14.31 -3.00
N MET A 329 19.58 -13.76 -3.73
CA MET A 329 19.76 -12.57 -4.56
C MET A 329 19.64 -11.25 -3.76
N GLU A 330 20.14 -11.29 -2.52
CA GLU A 330 20.41 -10.11 -1.72
C GLU A 330 21.48 -9.29 -2.45
N CYS A 331 21.02 -8.25 -3.14
CA CYS A 331 21.85 -7.38 -3.96
C CYS A 331 22.69 -6.42 -3.09
N SER A 332 23.60 -6.99 -2.29
CA SER A 332 24.67 -6.37 -1.50
C SER A 332 24.26 -5.10 -0.73
N ARG A 333 23.00 -5.02 -0.27
CA ARG A 333 22.55 -3.90 0.56
C ARG A 333 23.10 -4.10 1.97
N PRO A 334 23.86 -3.14 2.52
CA PRO A 334 24.55 -3.34 3.79
C PRO A 334 23.56 -3.66 4.91
N ALA A 335 23.79 -4.82 5.54
CA ALA A 335 23.10 -5.38 6.70
C ALA A 335 21.66 -4.91 6.94
N GLU A 336 20.70 -5.68 6.40
CA GLU A 336 19.25 -5.48 6.41
C GLU A 336 18.55 -5.48 7.81
N LYS A 337 19.29 -5.28 8.91
CA LYS A 337 18.87 -5.45 10.31
C LYS A 337 17.71 -4.54 10.80
N GLU A 338 17.21 -3.61 9.99
CA GLU A 338 16.13 -2.66 10.35
C GLU A 338 14.84 -2.74 9.51
N ARG A 339 14.65 -3.71 8.60
CA ARG A 339 13.35 -3.85 7.87
C ARG A 339 12.23 -4.45 8.75
N ARG A 340 11.90 -3.81 9.88
CA ARG A 340 10.77 -4.20 10.72
C ARG A 340 9.44 -3.73 10.12
N PHE A 341 8.53 -4.67 9.92
CA PHE A 341 7.14 -4.42 9.57
C PHE A 341 6.51 -3.41 10.53
N SER A 342 5.89 -2.35 9.98
CA SER A 342 5.30 -1.28 10.79
C SER A 342 3.79 -1.44 10.86
N ILE A 343 3.30 -2.12 11.91
CA ILE A 343 1.87 -2.27 12.21
C ILE A 343 1.14 -0.91 12.17
N ARG A 344 1.77 0.14 12.72
CA ARG A 344 1.26 1.52 12.67
C ARG A 344 0.98 1.98 11.24
N SER A 345 1.84 1.64 10.28
CA SER A 345 1.63 2.00 8.87
C SER A 345 0.51 1.19 8.22
N LEU A 346 0.34 -0.08 8.60
CA LEU A 346 -0.78 -0.90 8.12
C LEU A 346 -2.12 -0.33 8.62
N VAL A 347 -2.22 0.02 9.91
CA VAL A 347 -3.46 0.57 10.49
C VAL A 347 -3.92 1.84 9.76
N PHE A 348 -3.02 2.77 9.43
CA PHE A 348 -3.39 3.97 8.66
C PHE A 348 -3.78 3.68 7.20
N LEU A 349 -3.22 2.63 6.59
CA LEU A 349 -3.58 2.19 5.24
C LEU A 349 -5.00 1.59 5.27
N LEU A 350 -5.26 0.63 6.16
CA LEU A 350 -6.57 0.01 6.35
C LEU A 350 -7.65 1.04 6.71
N LEU A 351 -7.33 1.98 7.62
CA LEU A 351 -8.22 3.09 7.98
C LEU A 351 -8.56 3.95 6.75
N SER A 352 -7.60 4.19 5.87
CA SER A 352 -7.84 4.97 4.63
C SER A 352 -8.80 4.24 3.70
N VAL A 353 -8.64 2.93 3.50
CA VAL A 353 -9.50 2.12 2.61
C VAL A 353 -10.92 1.98 3.16
N VAL A 354 -11.07 1.66 4.45
CA VAL A 354 -12.38 1.60 5.12
C VAL A 354 -13.09 2.96 5.06
N SER A 355 -12.35 4.05 5.24
CA SER A 355 -12.93 5.40 5.16
C SER A 355 -13.25 5.83 3.74
N ALA A 356 -12.55 5.30 2.71
CA ALA A 356 -12.87 5.56 1.31
C ALA A 356 -14.19 4.86 0.94
N ALA A 357 -14.36 3.58 1.29
CA ALA A 357 -15.61 2.84 1.15
C ALA A 357 -16.77 3.53 1.91
N ALA A 358 -16.55 3.97 3.16
CA ALA A 358 -17.55 4.74 3.90
C ALA A 358 -17.88 6.12 3.26
N SER A 359 -16.94 6.71 2.53
CA SER A 359 -17.18 7.96 1.78
C SER A 359 -18.07 7.72 0.56
N VAL A 360 -17.92 6.57 -0.11
CA VAL A 360 -18.82 6.13 -1.19
C VAL A 360 -20.25 5.97 -0.69
N LEU A 361 -20.47 5.28 0.45
CA LEU A 361 -21.81 5.14 1.04
C LEU A 361 -22.46 6.51 1.36
N ASN A 362 -21.70 7.43 1.95
CA ASN A 362 -22.15 8.80 2.22
C ASN A 362 -22.49 9.59 0.94
N PHE A 363 -21.68 9.42 -0.11
CA PHE A 363 -21.90 10.01 -1.41
C PHE A 363 -23.18 9.47 -2.04
N SER A 364 -23.38 8.16 -2.09
CA SER A 364 -24.59 7.52 -2.65
C SER A 364 -25.88 7.99 -1.96
N MET A 365 -25.91 8.03 -0.62
CA MET A 365 -27.07 8.57 0.13
C MET A 365 -27.36 10.04 -0.22
N THR A 366 -26.32 10.84 -0.45
CA THR A 366 -26.48 12.25 -0.81
C THR A 366 -26.81 12.44 -2.31
N LEU A 367 -26.40 11.50 -3.18
CA LEU A 367 -26.72 11.48 -4.60
C LEU A 367 -28.21 11.18 -4.80
N GLU A 368 -28.74 10.16 -4.12
CA GLU A 368 -30.17 9.83 -4.09
C GLU A 368 -31.01 11.04 -3.63
N GLN A 369 -30.55 11.76 -2.58
CA GLN A 369 -31.21 13.00 -2.15
C GLN A 369 -31.11 14.12 -3.19
N MET A 370 -29.99 14.24 -3.93
CA MET A 370 -29.87 15.22 -5.01
C MET A 370 -30.81 14.90 -6.19
N ILE A 371 -30.97 13.63 -6.53
CA ILE A 371 -31.86 13.18 -7.61
C ILE A 371 -33.32 13.50 -7.26
N LYS A 372 -33.73 13.25 -6.00
CA LYS A 372 -35.08 13.57 -5.50
C LYS A 372 -35.31 15.07 -5.30
N GLU A 373 -34.33 15.79 -4.77
CA GLU A 373 -34.39 17.23 -4.49
C GLU A 373 -33.17 17.97 -5.05
N PRO A 374 -33.18 18.34 -6.35
CA PRO A 374 -32.07 18.98 -7.03
C PRO A 374 -31.93 20.46 -6.62
N ARG A 375 -31.41 20.68 -5.41
CA ARG A 375 -31.08 22.02 -4.86
C ARG A 375 -29.57 22.24 -4.89
N VAL A 376 -29.15 23.50 -5.10
CA VAL A 376 -27.72 23.92 -5.06
C VAL A 376 -27.06 23.51 -3.73
N PHE A 377 -27.83 23.55 -2.64
CA PHE A 377 -27.39 23.07 -1.32
C PHE A 377 -27.06 21.57 -1.32
N THR A 378 -27.93 20.73 -1.89
CA THR A 378 -27.72 19.27 -1.98
C THR A 378 -26.50 18.95 -2.85
N CYS A 379 -26.32 19.66 -3.97
CA CYS A 379 -25.14 19.54 -4.82
C CYS A 379 -23.83 19.91 -4.07
N THR A 380 -23.86 20.98 -3.27
CA THR A 380 -22.73 21.36 -2.39
C THR A 380 -22.43 20.26 -1.36
N ARG A 381 -23.47 19.63 -0.78
CA ARG A 381 -23.30 18.51 0.16
C ARG A 381 -22.75 17.27 -0.53
N LEU A 382 -23.20 16.97 -1.76
CA LEU A 382 -22.70 15.85 -2.55
C LEU A 382 -21.19 15.98 -2.80
N TYR A 383 -20.74 17.17 -3.22
CA TYR A 383 -19.32 17.46 -3.38
C TYR A 383 -18.54 17.31 -2.07
N ASN A 384 -19.09 17.76 -0.94
CA ASN A 384 -18.47 17.61 0.37
C ASN A 384 -18.34 16.14 0.82
N GLN A 385 -19.24 15.23 0.40
CA GLN A 385 -19.11 13.79 0.67
C GLN A 385 -18.14 13.08 -0.28
N LEU A 386 -17.97 13.60 -1.50
CA LEU A 386 -17.00 13.08 -2.47
C LEU A 386 -15.55 13.50 -2.13
N LEU A 387 -15.35 14.66 -1.51
CA LEU A 387 -14.01 15.18 -1.19
C LEU A 387 -13.16 14.25 -0.28
N PRO A 388 -13.69 13.67 0.81
CA PRO A 388 -13.00 12.63 1.59
C PRO A 388 -12.44 11.47 0.76
N PHE A 389 -13.21 10.94 -0.19
CA PHE A 389 -12.79 9.83 -1.05
C PHE A 389 -11.50 10.19 -1.83
N PHE A 390 -11.45 11.37 -2.45
CA PHE A 390 -10.27 11.84 -3.18
C PHE A 390 -9.06 12.12 -2.25
N ILE A 391 -9.29 12.70 -1.06
CA ILE A 391 -8.21 12.98 -0.10
C ILE A 391 -7.57 11.67 0.38
N LEU A 392 -8.39 10.65 0.69
CA LEU A 392 -7.94 9.34 1.13
C LEU A 392 -7.23 8.59 0.00
N HIS A 393 -7.74 8.66 -1.24
CA HIS A 393 -7.06 8.11 -2.42
C HIS A 393 -5.71 8.77 -2.70
N LEU A 394 -5.61 10.10 -2.60
CA LEU A 394 -4.32 10.79 -2.72
C LEU A 394 -3.33 10.39 -1.62
N ALA A 395 -3.83 10.13 -0.41
CA ALA A 395 -3.01 9.60 0.68
C ALA A 395 -2.56 8.15 0.41
N LEU A 396 -3.39 7.30 -0.21
CA LEU A 396 -3.04 5.95 -0.65
C LEU A 396 -2.01 5.98 -1.79
N VAL A 397 -2.16 6.85 -2.79
CA VAL A 397 -1.15 7.12 -3.84
C VAL A 397 0.19 7.44 -3.18
N LEU A 398 0.23 8.39 -2.25
CA LEU A 398 1.45 8.78 -1.55
C LEU A 398 2.04 7.64 -0.71
N GLN A 399 1.20 6.81 -0.06
CA GLN A 399 1.66 5.65 0.71
C GLN A 399 2.20 4.50 -0.16
N SER A 400 1.70 4.34 -1.39
CA SER A 400 2.23 3.36 -2.35
C SER A 400 3.67 3.68 -2.78
N ALA A 401 3.97 4.96 -2.96
CA ALA A 401 5.32 5.45 -3.25
C ALA A 401 6.20 5.48 -1.99
N VAL A 402 5.68 5.97 -0.87
CA VAL A 402 6.42 6.20 0.38
C VAL A 402 6.22 5.04 1.37
N ILE A 403 6.76 3.88 1.01
CA ILE A 403 6.66 2.65 1.81
C ILE A 403 7.28 2.80 3.20
N ARG A 404 8.39 3.54 3.29
CA ARG A 404 9.13 3.79 4.52
C ARG A 404 8.93 5.23 4.95
N MET A 405 8.67 5.44 6.23
CA MET A 405 8.65 6.79 6.80
C MET A 405 10.04 7.43 6.57
N PRO A 406 10.12 8.56 5.86
CA PRO A 406 11.40 9.22 5.62
C PRO A 406 12.00 9.67 6.96
N LYS A 407 13.31 9.42 7.14
CA LYS A 407 14.07 9.90 8.32
C LYS A 407 14.37 11.41 8.20
N ALA A 408 14.44 11.95 6.98
CA ALA A 408 14.72 13.36 6.72
C ALA A 408 13.50 14.27 6.94
N THR A 409 13.71 15.39 7.64
CA THR A 409 12.81 16.56 7.60
C THR A 409 13.00 17.33 6.29
N PRO A 410 11.95 17.89 5.66
CA PRO A 410 10.58 18.05 6.19
C PRO A 410 9.66 16.83 5.96
N PHE A 411 10.03 15.89 5.09
CA PHE A 411 9.14 14.79 4.66
C PHE A 411 8.62 13.93 5.83
N HIS A 412 9.42 13.74 6.89
CA HIS A 412 8.97 13.08 8.11
C HIS A 412 7.74 13.75 8.74
N GLN A 413 7.77 15.08 8.86
CA GLN A 413 6.69 15.88 9.43
C GLN A 413 5.47 15.90 8.51
N LEU A 414 5.67 15.91 7.19
CA LEU A 414 4.59 15.79 6.20
C LEU A 414 3.84 14.46 6.33
N MET A 415 4.55 13.34 6.50
CA MET A 415 3.91 12.02 6.70
C MET A 415 3.19 11.90 8.05
N ILE A 416 3.62 12.62 9.08
CA ILE A 416 2.87 12.73 10.35
C ILE A 416 1.59 13.56 10.14
N ALA A 417 1.69 14.72 9.49
CA ALA A 417 0.54 15.58 9.18
C ALA A 417 -0.50 14.84 8.32
N LEU A 418 -0.06 14.08 7.31
CA LEU A 418 -0.91 13.21 6.50
C LEU A 418 -1.70 12.22 7.36
N ARG A 419 -1.07 11.58 8.35
CA ARG A 419 -1.74 10.62 9.26
C ARG A 419 -2.78 11.27 10.17
N VAL A 420 -2.49 12.48 10.68
CA VAL A 420 -3.46 13.26 11.45
C VAL A 420 -4.65 13.64 10.56
N MET A 421 -4.40 14.08 9.32
CA MET A 421 -5.45 14.37 8.34
C MET A 421 -6.30 13.13 8.00
N ILE A 422 -5.68 11.97 7.74
CA ILE A 422 -6.40 10.70 7.51
C ILE A 422 -7.32 10.40 8.69
N LEU A 423 -6.82 10.50 9.92
CA LEU A 423 -7.62 10.24 11.12
C LEU A 423 -8.82 11.21 11.23
N THR A 424 -8.60 12.50 11.02
CA THR A 424 -9.67 13.52 11.06
C THR A 424 -10.73 13.28 9.98
N VAL A 425 -10.31 12.99 8.75
CA VAL A 425 -11.21 12.69 7.62
C VAL A 425 -11.98 11.39 7.89
N ALA A 426 -11.30 10.33 8.33
CA ALA A 426 -11.90 9.05 8.69
C ALA A 426 -13.00 9.19 9.75
N THR A 427 -12.70 9.88 10.88
CA THR A 427 -13.69 10.13 11.93
C THR A 427 -14.89 10.92 11.40
N ASN A 428 -14.65 11.95 10.59
CA ASN A 428 -15.74 12.74 10.00
C ASN A 428 -16.63 11.92 9.06
N THR A 429 -16.05 11.13 8.16
CA THR A 429 -16.78 10.25 7.25
C THR A 429 -17.59 9.19 8.00
N LEU A 430 -17.01 8.54 9.02
CA LEU A 430 -17.69 7.52 9.81
C LEU A 430 -18.86 8.11 10.62
N VAL A 431 -18.67 9.29 11.22
CA VAL A 431 -19.76 10.01 11.91
C VAL A 431 -20.87 10.42 10.94
N SER A 432 -20.53 10.86 9.73
CA SER A 432 -21.53 11.14 8.68
C SER A 432 -22.31 9.88 8.27
N LEU A 433 -21.62 8.74 8.12
CA LEU A 433 -22.25 7.47 7.74
C LEU A 433 -23.24 7.00 8.81
N ILE A 434 -22.80 6.97 10.07
CA ILE A 434 -23.64 6.57 11.21
C ILE A 434 -24.88 7.47 11.32
N ARG A 435 -24.74 8.79 11.14
CA ARG A 435 -25.87 9.73 11.13
C ARG A 435 -26.84 9.47 9.99
N GLY A 436 -26.32 9.25 8.77
CA GLY A 436 -27.12 8.92 7.59
C GLY A 436 -27.92 7.62 7.77
N MET A 437 -27.29 6.56 8.27
CA MET A 437 -27.94 5.29 8.58
C MET A 437 -28.98 5.40 9.70
N SER A 438 -28.78 6.27 10.69
CA SER A 438 -29.67 6.42 11.87
C SER A 438 -31.01 7.11 11.56
N GLY A 439 -31.35 7.35 10.29
CA GLY A 439 -32.61 8.00 9.90
C GLY A 439 -32.80 9.44 10.41
N HIS A 440 -31.76 10.03 11.03
CA HIS A 440 -31.77 11.42 11.48
C HIS A 440 -31.62 12.31 10.23
N GLY A 441 -32.76 12.59 9.60
CA GLY A 441 -32.85 13.24 8.30
C GLY A 441 -31.93 14.45 8.20
N TYR A 442 -31.09 14.46 7.16
CA TYR A 442 -30.12 15.52 6.89
C TYR A 442 -30.75 16.93 6.81
N ASP A 443 -32.07 17.02 6.64
CA ASP A 443 -32.83 18.25 6.49
C ASP A 443 -32.87 19.09 7.77
N GLN A 444 -32.72 18.48 8.96
CA GLN A 444 -32.57 19.24 10.21
C GLN A 444 -31.17 19.85 10.42
N ILE A 445 -30.18 19.48 9.59
CA ILE A 445 -28.76 19.80 9.81
C ILE A 445 -28.34 21.13 9.15
N GLY A 446 -29.19 21.68 8.27
CA GLY A 446 -28.84 22.70 7.25
C GLY A 446 -28.22 24.03 7.69
N ALA A 447 -28.15 24.36 8.99
CA ALA A 447 -27.57 25.63 9.47
C ALA A 447 -26.34 25.49 10.40
N ARG A 448 -26.30 24.48 11.28
CA ARG A 448 -25.26 24.39 12.33
C ARG A 448 -23.98 23.68 11.91
N ASP A 449 -24.06 22.61 11.13
CA ASP A 449 -22.87 21.78 10.85
C ASP A 449 -21.97 22.33 9.73
N ILE A 450 -22.49 23.20 8.85
CA ILE A 450 -21.68 23.91 7.85
C ILE A 450 -20.61 24.77 8.53
N LEU A 451 -20.98 25.42 9.64
CA LEU A 451 -20.08 26.19 10.49
C LEU A 451 -19.06 25.28 11.19
N CYS A 452 -19.45 24.07 11.59
CA CYS A 452 -18.57 23.11 12.25
C CYS A 452 -17.51 22.57 11.26
N CYS A 453 -17.90 22.08 10.08
CA CYS A 453 -16.99 21.56 9.06
C CYS A 453 -16.07 22.64 8.45
N ARG A 454 -16.56 23.87 8.26
CA ARG A 454 -15.68 25.01 7.91
C ARG A 454 -14.68 25.31 9.02
N SER A 455 -15.11 25.31 10.29
CA SER A 455 -14.24 25.63 11.41
C SER A 455 -13.16 24.57 11.62
N THR A 456 -13.49 23.30 11.79
CA THR A 456 -12.49 22.26 12.12
C THR A 456 -11.42 22.12 11.03
N SER A 457 -11.82 22.09 9.76
CA SER A 457 -10.90 21.91 8.63
C SER A 457 -9.92 23.08 8.47
N PHE A 458 -10.42 24.33 8.48
CA PHE A 458 -9.56 25.52 8.33
C PHE A 458 -8.76 25.83 9.60
N PHE A 459 -9.32 25.61 10.78
CA PHE A 459 -8.64 25.96 12.05
C PHE A 459 -7.47 25.00 12.35
N PHE A 460 -7.60 23.71 12.02
CA PHE A 460 -6.52 22.75 12.20
C PHE A 460 -5.41 22.93 11.14
N ALA A 461 -5.78 23.09 9.87
CA ALA A 461 -4.83 23.42 8.81
C ALA A 461 -4.09 24.75 9.08
N GLY A 462 -4.83 25.78 9.51
CA GLY A 462 -4.29 27.08 9.90
C GLY A 462 -3.31 27.00 11.08
N ARG A 463 -3.64 26.26 12.15
CA ARG A 463 -2.70 26.04 13.27
C ARG A 463 -1.45 25.26 12.88
N ILE A 464 -1.56 24.23 12.05
CA ILE A 464 -0.39 23.49 11.56
C ILE A 464 0.49 24.40 10.69
N ALA A 465 -0.09 25.12 9.72
CA ALA A 465 0.62 26.06 8.87
C ALA A 465 1.34 27.16 9.69
N ASN A 466 0.66 27.73 10.69
CA ASN A 466 1.23 28.76 11.56
C ASN A 466 2.37 28.20 12.45
N THR A 467 2.22 26.96 12.96
CA THR A 467 3.28 26.28 13.72
C THR A 467 4.52 25.98 12.87
N LEU A 468 4.32 25.58 11.60
CA LEU A 468 5.41 25.37 10.64
C LEU A 468 6.08 26.70 10.24
N MET A 469 5.31 27.77 10.04
CA MET A 469 5.82 29.14 9.82
C MET A 469 6.67 29.62 10.98
N GLN A 470 6.21 29.47 12.23
CA GLN A 470 6.98 29.84 13.42
C GLN A 470 8.27 29.03 13.56
N LYS A 471 8.26 27.71 13.27
CA LYS A 471 9.49 26.90 13.23
C LYS A 471 10.44 27.37 12.12
N ARG A 472 9.94 27.73 10.94
CA ARG A 472 10.74 28.31 9.85
C ARG A 472 11.40 29.63 10.28
N GLN A 473 10.65 30.51 10.95
CA GLN A 473 11.19 31.77 11.48
C GLN A 473 12.31 31.54 12.50
N ARG A 474 12.13 30.60 13.46
CA ARG A 474 13.19 30.23 14.42
C ARG A 474 14.42 29.62 13.75
N LEU A 475 14.26 28.81 12.70
CA LEU A 475 15.38 28.28 11.93
C LEU A 475 16.12 29.40 11.16
N SER A 476 15.40 30.37 10.60
CA SER A 476 16.01 31.52 9.93
C SER A 476 16.70 32.52 10.88
N SER A 477 16.35 32.55 12.17
CA SER A 477 17.12 33.30 13.17
C SER A 477 18.39 32.57 13.61
N VAL A 478 18.38 31.22 13.68
CA VAL A 478 19.56 30.42 14.05
C VAL A 478 20.56 30.31 12.89
N LEU A 479 20.10 30.34 11.64
CA LEU A 479 20.97 30.30 10.45
C LEU A 479 21.57 31.66 10.05
N ARG A 480 21.44 32.71 10.88
CA ARG A 480 22.29 33.91 10.74
C ARG A 480 23.69 33.60 11.26
N TRP A 481 24.47 32.92 10.42
CA TRP A 481 25.92 32.89 10.59
C TRP A 481 26.45 34.32 10.62
N PRO A 482 27.27 34.71 11.62
CA PRO A 482 27.98 35.97 11.56
C PRO A 482 28.98 35.89 10.40
N CYS A 483 28.71 36.63 9.32
CA CYS A 483 29.72 36.90 8.31
C CYS A 483 30.80 37.78 8.94
N HIS A 484 31.78 37.15 9.60
CA HIS A 484 33.06 37.79 9.86
C HIS A 484 33.75 38.03 8.52
N TYR A 485 33.45 39.18 7.92
CA TYR A 485 34.21 39.74 6.83
C TYR A 485 35.60 40.08 7.39
N ARG A 486 36.54 39.16 7.23
CA ARG A 486 37.93 39.35 7.63
C ARG A 486 38.62 40.02 6.45
N ASP A 487 38.92 41.31 6.60
CA ASP A 487 39.67 42.05 5.59
C ASP A 487 40.99 41.33 5.25
N MET A 488 41.12 40.94 3.99
CA MET A 488 42.39 40.57 3.37
C MET A 488 42.67 41.57 2.25
N SER A 489 43.20 42.72 2.64
CA SER A 489 43.89 43.63 1.72
C SER A 489 45.22 43.02 1.26
N SER A 490 45.59 43.26 -0.01
CA SER A 490 46.80 42.76 -0.71
C SER A 490 46.83 41.23 -0.93
N HIS A 491 46.79 40.70 -2.15
CA HIS A 491 47.58 41.08 -3.32
C HIS A 491 46.80 41.11 -4.64
N GLY A 492 47.37 41.79 -5.63
CA GLY A 492 46.82 41.86 -6.98
C GLY A 492 46.96 40.54 -7.75
N GLY A 493 45.89 40.14 -8.42
CA GLY A 493 45.84 38.96 -9.28
C GLY A 493 44.66 39.08 -10.23
N THR A 494 44.92 39.48 -11.48
CA THR A 494 43.92 39.54 -12.55
C THR A 494 43.40 38.14 -12.90
N GLN A 495 42.08 37.91 -12.86
CA GLN A 495 41.41 36.98 -13.78
C GLN A 495 39.87 37.05 -13.79
N CYS A 496 39.34 37.21 -15.00
CA CYS A 496 38.09 36.67 -15.55
C CYS A 496 36.78 36.73 -14.73
N CYS A 497 35.92 37.69 -15.08
CA CYS A 497 34.48 37.61 -14.84
C CYS A 497 33.82 36.50 -15.70
N PRO A 498 32.91 35.67 -15.16
CA PRO A 498 31.95 34.90 -15.96
C PRO A 498 30.73 35.78 -16.32
N PRO A 499 30.09 35.59 -17.49
CA PRO A 499 28.94 36.40 -17.89
C PRO A 499 27.68 36.03 -17.11
N CYS A 500 26.99 37.03 -16.55
CA CYS A 500 25.66 36.87 -16.00
C CYS A 500 24.65 36.62 -17.13
N PHE A 501 24.04 35.43 -17.17
CA PHE A 501 22.88 35.19 -18.01
C PHE A 501 21.67 35.93 -17.43
N LEU A 502 21.27 37.00 -18.13
CA LEU A 502 20.16 37.85 -17.75
C LEU A 502 18.82 37.17 -18.02
N SER A 503 17.90 37.34 -17.07
CA SER A 503 16.51 36.94 -17.15
C SER A 503 15.71 37.76 -18.17
N THR A 504 15.06 37.10 -19.13
CA THR A 504 14.03 37.70 -19.98
C THR A 504 12.79 36.80 -20.08
N LEU A 505 11.86 36.98 -19.14
CA LEU A 505 10.46 36.58 -19.33
C LEU A 505 9.56 37.76 -18.92
N CYS A 506 9.20 38.57 -19.92
CA CYS A 506 8.19 39.61 -19.80
C CYS A 506 6.83 39.03 -20.28
N PRO A 507 5.73 39.17 -19.53
CA PRO A 507 4.44 38.59 -19.94
C PRO A 507 3.73 39.51 -20.94
N VAL A 508 3.47 38.99 -22.15
CA VAL A 508 2.57 39.66 -23.10
C VAL A 508 1.13 39.47 -22.63
N ARG A 509 0.40 40.59 -22.55
CA ARG A 509 -0.99 40.67 -22.11
C ARG A 509 -1.88 41.01 -23.31
N ALA A 510 -3.01 40.32 -23.42
CA ALA A 510 -4.18 40.64 -24.26
C ALA A 510 -4.01 40.67 -25.79
N ARG A 511 -4.76 39.79 -26.47
CA ARG A 511 -6.05 40.17 -27.08
C ARG A 511 -7.12 39.17 -26.65
#